data_AF-A0A179VCM4-F1
#
_entry.id   AF-A0A179VCM4-F1
#
_cell.length_a   1.000
_cell.length_b   1.000
_cell.length_c   1.000
_cell.angle_alpha   90.00
_cell.angle_beta   90.00
_cell.angle_gamma   90.00
#
_symmetry.space_group_name_H-M   'P 1'
#
loop_
_entity.id
_entity.type
_entity.pdbx_description
1 polymer ?
#
loop_
_entity_poly.entity_id
_entity_poly.type
_entity_poly.pdbx_seq_one_letter_code
_entity_poly.pdbx_strand_id
1 'polypeptide(L)'
;MSQITSTDSRTTWTFEVEGPGALDGYYTPKEDWDSPDRAALWLACALWDFGVVNGNRDAVTARLSQRLTPQIAQITGVSSWNEGSATVTVLRLPADAESMPESMGARRRVRQRQRRRITEQSSTA
;
A
#
# COMPACT_ATOMS: atom_id res chain seq x y z
N MET A 1 23.79 25.33 -26.06
CA MET A 1 24.21 24.14 -25.29
C MET A 1 23.08 23.80 -24.33
N SER A 2 22.31 22.76 -24.64
CA SER A 2 21.17 22.34 -23.84
C SER A 2 21.63 21.27 -22.86
N GLN A 3 21.70 21.60 -21.58
CA GLN A 3 21.69 20.61 -20.50
C GLN A 3 20.57 20.98 -19.55
N ILE A 4 19.39 20.47 -19.87
CA ILE A 4 18.34 20.28 -18.87
C ILE A 4 18.78 19.04 -18.10
N THR A 5 19.52 19.22 -17.01
CA THR A 5 19.62 18.21 -15.96
C THR A 5 18.24 18.14 -15.31
N SER A 6 17.31 17.42 -15.94
CA SER A 6 16.13 16.95 -15.23
C SER A 6 16.64 15.83 -14.33
N THR A 7 17.07 16.22 -13.13
CA THR A 7 17.19 15.31 -12.00
C THR A 7 15.76 14.83 -11.75
N ASP A 8 15.35 13.77 -12.44
CA ASP A 8 14.02 13.20 -12.32
C ASP A 8 13.95 12.50 -10.96
N SER A 9 13.82 13.31 -9.91
CA SER A 9 13.68 12.90 -8.51
C SER A 9 12.28 12.33 -8.29
N ARG A 10 11.92 11.30 -9.07
CA ARG A 10 10.63 10.61 -8.95
C ARG A 10 10.62 9.80 -7.68
N THR A 11 9.84 10.25 -6.69
CA THR A 11 9.58 9.42 -5.52
C THR A 11 8.54 8.38 -5.87
N THR A 12 8.82 7.11 -5.60
CA THR A 12 7.89 6.00 -5.84
C THR A 12 7.10 5.72 -4.56
N TRP A 13 5.77 5.61 -4.65
CA TRP A 13 4.94 5.12 -3.55
C TRP A 13 4.62 3.63 -3.73
N THR A 14 4.65 2.85 -2.66
CA THR A 14 4.17 1.47 -2.63
C THR A 14 3.36 1.25 -1.36
N PHE A 15 2.46 0.26 -1.35
CA PHE A 15 1.66 0.00 -0.16
C PHE A 15 1.29 -1.48 0.02
N GLU A 16 0.86 -1.78 1.24
CA GLU A 16 0.36 -3.08 1.71
C GLU A 16 -0.98 -2.87 2.42
N VAL A 17 -1.93 -3.77 2.17
CA VAL A 17 -3.25 -3.78 2.83
C VAL A 17 -3.45 -5.15 3.47
N GLU A 18 -3.56 -5.20 4.79
CA GLU A 18 -3.82 -6.41 5.56
C GLU A 18 -5.20 -6.35 6.20
N GLY A 19 -6.09 -7.34 6.05
CA GLY A 19 -7.39 -7.33 6.74
C GLY A 19 -8.32 -8.47 6.34
N PRO A 20 -9.51 -8.58 6.96
CA PRO A 20 -10.49 -9.64 6.68
C PRO A 20 -10.95 -9.72 5.21
N GLY A 21 -10.89 -8.60 4.46
CA GLY A 21 -11.16 -8.54 3.02
C GLY A 21 -9.94 -8.76 2.12
N ALA A 22 -8.73 -8.65 2.68
CA ALA A 22 -7.47 -8.95 1.99
C ALA A 22 -6.91 -10.29 2.50
N LEU A 23 -7.53 -11.38 2.04
CA LEU A 23 -7.02 -12.74 2.31
C LEU A 23 -5.54 -12.77 1.87
N ASP A 24 -4.67 -13.14 2.79
CA ASP A 24 -3.19 -13.16 2.66
C ASP A 24 -2.40 -11.84 2.59
N GLY A 25 -3.07 -10.69 2.75
CA GLY A 25 -2.41 -9.39 2.67
C GLY A 25 -2.08 -9.04 1.22
N TYR A 26 -2.65 -7.95 0.72
CA TYR A 26 -2.42 -7.52 -0.64
C TYR A 26 -1.21 -6.60 -0.74
N TYR A 27 -0.36 -6.90 -1.71
CA TYR A 27 0.83 -6.13 -2.04
C TYR A 27 0.67 -5.55 -3.44
N THR A 28 0.71 -4.23 -3.55
CA THR A 28 0.91 -3.55 -4.85
C THR A 28 2.38 -3.65 -5.26
N PRO A 29 2.71 -4.18 -6.46
CA PRO A 29 4.03 -4.02 -7.04
C PRO A 29 4.51 -2.56 -6.98
N LYS A 30 5.84 -2.36 -7.03
CA LYS A 30 6.46 -1.04 -7.20
C LYS A 30 5.96 -0.42 -8.51
N GLU A 31 4.80 0.22 -8.47
CA GLU A 31 4.32 1.07 -9.54
C GLU A 31 4.83 2.47 -9.23
N ASP A 32 5.52 3.06 -10.20
CA ASP A 32 6.04 4.42 -10.11
C ASP A 32 4.89 5.41 -10.15
N TRP A 33 4.24 5.61 -9.00
CA TRP A 33 3.33 6.72 -8.83
C TRP A 33 4.16 7.98 -8.76
N ASP A 34 3.96 8.88 -9.72
CA ASP A 34 4.65 10.16 -9.84
C ASP A 34 3.99 11.26 -9.01
N SER A 35 2.80 11.01 -8.43
CA SER A 35 2.09 11.96 -7.58
C SER A 35 1.28 11.31 -6.44
N PRO A 36 1.09 12.04 -5.31
CA PRO A 36 0.23 11.60 -4.22
C PRO A 36 -1.22 11.31 -4.64
N ASP A 37 -1.76 12.07 -5.60
CA ASP A 37 -3.14 11.88 -6.08
C ASP A 37 -3.34 10.53 -6.76
N ARG A 38 -2.38 10.12 -7.60
CA ARG A 38 -2.44 8.82 -8.28
C ARG A 38 -2.28 7.67 -7.29
N ALA A 39 -1.33 7.79 -6.36
CA ALA A 39 -1.16 6.82 -5.29
C ALA A 39 -2.42 6.69 -4.42
N ALA A 40 -3.07 7.81 -4.09
CA ALA A 40 -4.31 7.85 -3.31
C ALA A 40 -5.49 7.23 -4.05
N LEU A 41 -5.66 7.55 -5.34
CA LEU A 41 -6.72 6.96 -6.17
C LEU A 41 -6.56 5.46 -6.29
N TRP A 42 -5.33 4.99 -6.51
CA TRP A 42 -5.08 3.57 -6.63
C TRP A 42 -5.37 2.86 -5.30
N LEU A 43 -4.83 3.35 -4.18
CA LEU A 43 -5.12 2.80 -2.86
C LEU A 43 -6.62 2.76 -2.57
N ALA A 44 -7.36 3.80 -2.95
CA ALA A 44 -8.81 3.84 -2.82
C ALA A 44 -9.51 2.73 -3.63
N CYS A 45 -9.09 2.51 -4.88
CA CYS A 45 -9.56 1.40 -5.71
C CYS A 45 -9.26 0.05 -5.07
N ALA A 46 -8.03 -0.14 -4.58
CA ALA A 46 -7.59 -1.38 -3.92
C ALA A 46 -8.47 -1.73 -2.72
N LEU A 47 -8.73 -0.75 -1.85
CA LEU A 47 -9.58 -0.93 -0.68
C LEU A 47 -11.01 -1.33 -1.05
N TRP A 48 -11.54 -0.82 -2.16
CA TRP A 48 -12.86 -1.22 -2.66
C TRP A 48 -12.83 -2.62 -3.29
N ASP A 49 -11.83 -2.90 -4.13
CA ASP A 49 -11.69 -4.20 -4.81
C ASP A 49 -11.52 -5.35 -3.78
N PHE A 50 -10.89 -5.09 -2.63
CA PHE A 50 -10.79 -6.04 -1.51
C PHE A 50 -11.98 -6.05 -0.55
N GLY A 51 -13.02 -5.26 -0.81
CA GLY A 51 -14.19 -5.17 0.07
C GLY A 51 -13.89 -4.62 1.46
N VAL A 52 -12.73 -3.98 1.67
CA VAL A 52 -12.41 -3.24 2.90
C VAL A 52 -13.38 -2.07 3.05
N VAL A 53 -13.70 -1.43 1.93
CA VAL A 53 -14.77 -0.44 1.83
C VAL A 53 -15.80 -0.93 0.83
N ASN A 54 -17.07 -0.66 1.09
CA ASN A 54 -18.20 -1.15 0.29
C ASN A 54 -19.07 0.02 -0.20
N GLY A 55 -19.83 -0.21 -1.27
CA GLY A 55 -20.74 0.77 -1.87
C GLY A 55 -20.50 0.98 -3.36
N ASN A 56 -21.04 2.07 -3.93
CA ASN A 56 -20.79 2.43 -5.32
C ASN A 56 -19.30 2.76 -5.52
N ARG A 57 -18.64 2.03 -6.43
CA ARG A 57 -17.19 2.11 -6.66
C ARG A 57 -16.73 3.53 -6.90
N ASP A 58 -17.28 4.21 -7.90
CA ASP A 58 -16.81 5.54 -8.32
C ASP A 58 -16.99 6.59 -7.22
N ALA A 59 -18.13 6.57 -6.53
CA ALA A 59 -18.38 7.49 -5.42
C ALA A 59 -17.44 7.22 -4.23
N VAL A 60 -17.22 5.94 -3.91
CA VAL A 60 -16.37 5.53 -2.79
C VAL A 60 -14.90 5.86 -3.09
N THR A 61 -14.40 5.48 -4.26
CA THR A 61 -12.99 5.71 -4.63
C THR A 61 -12.67 7.18 -4.79
N ALA A 62 -13.58 7.99 -5.36
CA ALA A 62 -13.40 9.44 -5.47
C ALA A 62 -13.35 10.12 -4.09
N ARG A 63 -14.23 9.74 -3.16
CA ARG A 63 -14.23 10.29 -1.80
C ARG A 63 -12.97 9.87 -1.03
N LEU A 64 -12.56 8.61 -1.15
CA LEU A 64 -11.38 8.09 -0.48
C LEU A 64 -10.09 8.69 -1.03
N SER A 65 -9.96 8.82 -2.35
CA SER A 65 -8.77 9.41 -2.96
C SER A 65 -8.56 10.85 -2.48
N GLN A 66 -9.62 11.67 -2.50
CA GLN A 66 -9.57 13.04 -1.99
C GLN A 66 -9.14 13.13 -0.53
N ARG A 67 -9.60 12.19 0.32
CA ARG A 67 -9.20 12.12 1.73
C ARG A 67 -7.75 11.66 1.91
N LEU A 68 -7.31 10.70 1.10
CA LEU A 68 -6.00 10.04 1.25
C LEU A 68 -4.87 10.86 0.61
N THR A 69 -5.12 11.66 -0.42
CA THR A 69 -4.13 12.54 -1.07
C THR A 69 -3.29 13.32 -0.05
N PRO A 70 -3.88 14.16 0.84
CA PRO A 70 -3.07 14.97 1.77
C PRO A 70 -2.28 14.11 2.75
N GLN A 71 -2.83 12.95 3.16
CA GLN A 71 -2.16 12.01 4.04
C GLN A 71 -0.95 11.37 3.36
N ILE A 72 -1.08 10.93 2.10
CA ILE A 72 0.01 10.33 1.32
C ILE A 72 1.10 11.35 0.98
N ALA A 73 0.72 12.60 0.69
CA ALA A 73 1.66 13.67 0.40
C ALA A 73 2.61 13.97 1.58
N GLN A 74 2.15 13.76 2.82
CA GLN A 74 2.93 13.98 4.04
C GLN A 74 3.89 12.81 4.37
N ILE A 75 3.77 11.67 3.69
CA ILE A 75 4.63 10.52 3.94
C ILE A 75 6.03 10.81 3.39
N THR A 76 7.03 10.76 4.26
CA THR A 76 8.45 10.95 3.92
C THR A 76 9.27 9.66 3.95
N GLY A 77 8.67 8.56 4.41
CA GLY A 77 9.33 7.26 4.52
C GLY A 77 8.31 6.12 4.60
N VAL A 78 7.88 5.75 5.80
CA VAL A 78 6.85 4.71 6.00
C VAL A 78 5.77 5.25 6.92
N SER A 79 4.51 5.02 6.58
CA SER A 79 3.35 5.31 7.42
C SER A 79 2.37 4.15 7.40
N SER A 80 1.69 3.91 8.52
CA SER A 80 0.69 2.85 8.62
C SER A 80 -0.50 3.32 9.46
N TRP A 81 -1.70 2.94 9.04
CA TRP A 81 -2.95 3.26 9.71
C TRP A 81 -4.00 2.19 9.46
N ASN A 82 -5.10 2.24 10.22
CA ASN A 82 -6.24 1.36 9.99
C ASN A 82 -7.28 2.05 9.11
N GLU A 83 -7.75 1.33 8.08
CA GLU A 83 -8.89 1.66 7.25
C GLU A 83 -9.98 0.60 7.48
N GLY A 84 -10.98 0.94 8.30
CA GLY A 84 -11.95 -0.04 8.77
C GLY A 84 -11.27 -1.18 9.55
N SER A 85 -11.44 -2.41 9.08
CA SER A 85 -10.81 -3.61 9.65
C SER A 85 -9.47 -3.97 9.01
N ALA A 86 -8.99 -3.17 8.04
CA ALA A 86 -7.71 -3.39 7.38
C ALA A 86 -6.63 -2.44 7.92
N THR A 87 -5.40 -2.93 8.04
CA THR A 87 -4.21 -2.12 8.24
C THR A 87 -3.59 -1.80 6.88
N VAL A 88 -3.45 -0.52 6.59
CA VAL A 88 -2.77 0.01 5.40
C VAL A 88 -1.37 0.44 5.81
N THR A 89 -0.36 0.06 5.03
CA THR A 89 1.01 0.54 5.16
C THR A 89 1.44 1.15 3.83
N VAL A 90 1.82 2.42 3.82
CA VAL A 90 2.34 3.13 2.64
C VAL A 90 3.79 3.51 2.86
N LEU A 91 4.60 3.29 1.83
CA LEU A 91 6.01 3.61 1.80
C LEU A 91 6.26 4.58 0.65
N ARG A 92 7.01 5.64 0.93
CA ARG A 92 7.59 6.53 -0.07
C ARG A 92 9.08 6.22 -0.18
N LEU A 93 9.47 5.74 -1.34
CA LEU A 93 10.85 5.40 -1.66
C LEU A 93 11.47 6.53 -2.50
N PRO A 94 12.74 6.87 -2.27
CA PRO A 94 13.48 7.75 -3.16
C PRO A 94 13.71 7.06 -4.52
N ALA A 95 13.94 7.86 -5.57
CA ALA A 95 14.05 7.41 -6.96
C ALA A 95 15.14 6.34 -7.18
N ASP A 96 16.20 6.42 -6.38
CA ASP A 96 17.38 5.57 -6.39
C ASP A 96 17.25 4.33 -5.49
N ALA A 97 16.08 4.07 -4.92
CA ALA A 97 15.84 2.86 -4.15
C ALA A 97 15.97 1.61 -5.07
N GLU A 98 17.17 1.02 -5.06
CA GLU A 98 17.57 -0.16 -5.85
C GLU A 98 16.71 -1.39 -5.59
N SER A 99 16.01 -1.43 -4.44
CA SER A 99 15.16 -2.56 -4.07
C SER A 99 14.00 -2.10 -3.20
N MET A 100 12.88 -2.83 -3.30
CA MET A 100 11.91 -2.81 -2.21
C MET A 100 12.63 -3.19 -0.92
N PRO A 101 12.36 -2.51 0.20
CA PRO A 101 12.96 -2.92 1.46
C PRO A 101 12.58 -4.37 1.75
N GLU A 102 13.58 -5.22 2.02
CA GLU A 102 13.40 -6.62 2.42
C GLU A 102 12.36 -6.75 3.53
N SER A 103 12.18 -5.71 4.35
CA SER A 103 11.21 -5.63 5.42
C SER A 103 9.78 -5.95 4.97
N MET A 104 9.34 -5.59 3.75
CA MET A 104 7.97 -5.87 3.30
C MET A 104 7.79 -7.33 2.88
N GLY A 105 8.68 -7.85 2.04
CA GLY A 105 8.69 -9.27 1.67
C GLY A 105 8.97 -10.19 2.87
N ALA A 106 9.83 -9.76 3.80
CA ALA A 106 10.11 -10.46 5.04
C ALA A 106 8.94 -10.38 6.03
N ARG A 107 8.26 -9.23 6.18
CA ARG A 107 7.02 -9.10 6.96
C ARG A 107 5.97 -10.06 6.43
N ARG A 108 5.74 -10.09 5.11
CA ARG A 108 4.86 -11.07 4.46
C ARG A 108 5.25 -12.51 4.81
N ARG A 109 6.53 -12.88 4.66
CA ARG A 109 7.01 -14.24 4.98
C ARG A 109 6.85 -14.60 6.46
N VAL A 110 7.18 -13.68 7.37
CA VAL A 110 7.03 -13.87 8.83
C VAL A 110 5.56 -14.02 9.18
N ARG A 111 4.67 -13.21 8.60
CA ARG A 111 3.23 -13.28 8.81
C ARG A 111 2.61 -14.55 8.23
N GLN A 112 3.02 -14.98 7.03
CA GLN A 112 2.64 -16.28 6.46
C GLN A 112 3.05 -17.44 7.36
N ARG A 113 4.26 -17.40 7.93
CA ARG A 113 4.72 -18.41 8.90
C ARG A 113 3.92 -18.39 10.21
N GLN A 114 3.62 -17.20 10.74
CA GLN A 114 2.79 -17.06 11.95
C GLN A 114 1.38 -17.59 11.73
N ARG A 115 0.76 -17.29 10.58
CA ARG A 115 -0.57 -17.78 10.22
C ARG A 115 -0.61 -19.29 10.02
N ARG A 116 0.35 -19.87 9.30
CA ARG A 116 0.47 -21.34 9.18
C ARG A 116 0.49 -22.02 10.54
N ARG A 117 1.28 -21.50 11.48
CA ARG A 117 1.33 -22.04 12.85
C ARG A 117 -0.01 -21.96 13.57
N ILE A 118 -0.74 -20.85 13.43
CA ILE A 118 -2.07 -20.69 14.05
C ILE A 118 -3.08 -21.66 13.42
N THR A 119 -3.11 -21.76 12.08
CA THR A 119 -4.01 -22.68 11.36
C THR A 119 -3.70 -24.15 11.64
N GLU A 120 -2.42 -24.51 11.72
CA GLU A 120 -1.96 -25.86 12.08
C GLU A 120 -2.36 -26.21 13.52
N GLN A 121 -2.21 -25.28 14.47
CA GLN A 121 -2.63 -25.48 15.86
C GLN A 121 -4.15 -25.60 16.03
N SER A 122 -4.93 -24.85 15.24
CA SER A 122 -6.40 -24.93 15.24
C SER A 122 -6.96 -26.17 14.53
N SER A 123 -6.14 -26.90 13.76
CA SER A 123 -6.56 -28.13 13.07
C SER A 123 -6.21 -29.42 13.84
N THR A 124 -5.45 -29.28 14.93
CA THR A 124 -5.05 -30.38 15.83
C THR A 124 -5.81 -30.40 17.17
N ALA A 125 -6.80 -29.52 17.33
CA ALA A 125 -7.72 -29.48 18.48
C ALA A 125 -9.12 -29.96 18.04
#